data_AF-A0A8D2LJQ7-F1
#
_entry.id   AF-A0A8D2LJQ7-F1
#
_cell.length_a   1.000
_cell.length_b   1.000
_cell.length_c   1.000
_cell.angle_alpha   90.00
_cell.angle_beta   90.00
_cell.angle_gamma   90.00
#
_symmetry.space_group_name_H-M   'P 1'
#
loop_
_entity.id
_entity.type
_entity.pdbx_description
1 polymer ?
#
loop_
_entity_poly.entity_id
_entity_poly.type
_entity_poly.pdbx_seq_one_letter_code
_entity_poly.pdbx_strand_id
1 'polypeptide(L)' 'VIRRPPAVICYICGREYGTHSIGIHEPQCLKKWHIENDQLPKHLRRPEPIKPVVTPVG' A
#
# COMPACT_ATOMS: atom_id res chain seq x y z
N VAL A 1 23.71 16.24 11.19
CA VAL A 1 23.04 15.20 10.38
C VAL A 1 21.54 15.42 10.48
N ILE A 2 20.86 15.77 9.37
CA ILE A 2 19.40 15.93 9.37
C ILE A 2 18.80 14.52 9.44
N ARG A 3 18.14 14.17 10.54
CA ARG A 3 17.40 12.90 10.65
C ARG A 3 16.13 13.02 9.82
N ARG A 4 16.04 12.27 8.71
CA ARG A 4 14.78 12.15 7.97
C ARG A 4 13.76 11.39 8.83
N PRO A 5 12.48 11.79 8.84
CA PRO A 5 11.43 11.03 9.53
C PRO A 5 11.38 9.58 8.99
N PRO A 6 10.97 8.60 9.81
CA PRO A 6 10.75 7.24 9.35
C PRO A 6 9.76 7.21 8.18
N ALA A 7 10.13 6.55 7.10
CA ALA A 7 9.27 6.31 5.95
C ALA A 7 8.75 4.88 5.98
N VAL A 8 7.53 4.69 5.47
CA VAL A 8 6.86 3.41 5.28
C VAL A 8 6.51 3.28 3.81
N ILE A 9 6.77 2.10 3.23
CA ILE A 9 6.44 1.80 1.84
C ILE A 9 5.01 1.26 1.78
N CYS A 10 4.18 1.84 0.92
CA CYS A 10 2.85 1.31 0.64
C CYS A 10 2.97 -0.06 -0.07
N TYR A 11 2.44 -1.11 0.55
CA TYR A 11 2.49 -2.48 0.01
C TYR A 11 1.68 -2.68 -1.28
N ILE A 12 0.81 -1.72 -1.62
CA ILE A 12 -0.04 -1.76 -2.82
C ILE A 12 0.68 -1.13 -4.02
N CYS A 13 1.31 0.04 -3.84
CA CYS A 13 1.87 0.84 -4.95
C CYS A 13 3.37 1.11 -4.88
N GLY A 14 4.06 0.66 -3.83
CA GLY A 14 5.51 0.78 -3.68
C GLY A 14 6.05 2.19 -3.41
N ARG A 15 5.18 3.18 -3.20
CA ARG A 15 5.58 4.56 -2.88
C ARG A 15 5.86 4.75 -1.39
N GLU A 16 6.76 5.68 -1.08
CA GLU A 16 7.14 6.05 0.28
C GLU A 16 6.18 7.09 0.87
N TYR A 17 5.78 6.87 2.13
CA TYR A 17 4.93 7.77 2.92
C TYR A 17 5.49 7.92 4.33
N GLY A 18 5.07 8.97 5.03
CA GLY A 18 5.33 9.07 6.47
C GLY A 18 4.43 8.13 7.25
N THR A 19 4.83 7.76 8.47
CA THR A 19 4.07 6.89 9.38
C THR A 19 2.65 7.37 9.66
N HIS A 20 2.40 8.69 9.64
CA HIS A 20 1.06 9.25 9.79
C HIS A 20 0.26 9.27 8.49
N SER A 21 0.90 9.61 7.36
CA SER A 21 0.19 9.74 6.08
C SER A 21 -0.14 8.39 5.44
N ILE A 22 0.60 7.33 5.77
CA ILE A 22 0.34 5.99 5.23
C ILE A 22 -1.06 5.46 5.63
N GLY A 23 -1.54 5.73 6.85
CA GLY A 23 -2.87 5.30 7.30
C GLY A 23 -4.03 5.95 6.54
N ILE A 24 -3.80 7.14 5.97
CA ILE A 24 -4.76 7.83 5.09
C ILE A 24 -4.60 7.34 3.65
N HIS A 25 -3.37 7.07 3.23
CA HIS A 25 -3.04 6.65 1.87
C HIS A 25 -3.51 5.23 1.56
N GLU A 26 -3.19 4.23 2.39
CA GLU A 26 -3.50 2.82 2.15
C GLU A 26 -4.97 2.56 1.75
N PRO A 27 -5.99 3.04 2.48
CA PRO A 27 -7.39 2.80 2.10
C PRO A 27 -7.76 3.45 0.76
N GLN A 28 -7.21 4.64 0.46
CA GLN A 28 -7.45 5.31 -0.83
C GLN A 28 -6.74 4.57 -1.98
N CYS A 29 -5.53 4.07 -1.73
CA CYS A 29 -4.76 3.30 -2.69
C CYS A 29 -5.46 1.98 -3.01
N LEU A 30 -6.00 1.29 -2.00
CA LEU A 30 -6.74 0.04 -2.17
C LEU A 30 -8.03 0.26 -2.98
N LYS A 31 -8.79 1.32 -2.65
CA LYS A 31 -9.99 1.69 -3.43
C LYS A 31 -9.65 1.94 -4.90
N LYS A 32 -8.57 2.68 -5.17
CA LYS A 32 -8.10 2.92 -6.55
C LYS A 32 -7.72 1.62 -7.24
N TRP A 33 -6.98 0.75 -6.55
CA TRP A 33 -6.57 -0.55 -7.08
C TRP A 33 -7.78 -1.41 -7.46
N HIS A 34 -8.84 -1.46 -6.65
CA HIS A 34 -10.06 -2.20 -7.00
C HIS A 34 -10.71 -1.68 -8.28
N ILE A 35 -10.83 -0.35 -8.41
CA ILE A 35 -11.42 0.29 -9.59
C ILE A 35 -10.61 -0.05 -10.85
N GLU A 36 -9.28 -0.01 -10.77
CA GLU A 36 -8.39 -0.37 -11.88
C GLU A 36 -8.48 -1.86 -12.20
N ASN A 37 -8.50 -2.72 -11.17
CA ASN A 37 -8.57 -4.17 -11.32
C ASN A 37 -9.91 -4.64 -11.89
N ASP A 38 -11.04 -4.03 -11.49
CA ASP A 38 -12.36 -4.40 -11.99
C ASP A 38 -12.58 -4.00 -13.46
N GLN A 39 -11.87 -2.98 -13.94
CA GLN A 39 -11.85 -2.61 -15.35
C GLN A 39 -11.07 -3.60 -16.23
N LEU A 40 -10.22 -4.45 -15.65
CA LEU A 40 -9.53 -5.48 -16.39
C LEU A 40 -10.49 -6.63 -16.78
N PRO A 41 -10.28 -7.26 -17.95
CA PRO A 41 -10.89 -8.55 -18.27
C PRO A 41 -10.70 -9.55 -17.14
N LYS A 42 -11.70 -10.39 -16.86
CA LYS A 42 -11.71 -11.32 -15.71
C LYS A 42 -10.41 -12.14 -15.57
N HIS A 43 -9.79 -12.52 -16.68
CA HIS A 43 -8.56 -13.31 -16.71
C HIS A 43 -7.27 -12.51 -16.43
N LEU A 44 -7.33 -11.17 -16.48
CA LEU A 44 -6.22 -10.26 -16.15
C LEU A 44 -6.35 -9.65 -14.76
N ARG A 45 -7.50 -9.82 -14.10
CA ARG A 45 -7.71 -9.36 -12.73
C ARG A 45 -6.75 -10.08 -11.80
N ARG A 46 -6.14 -9.31 -10.90
CA ARG A 46 -5.23 -9.79 -9.88
C ARG A 46 -5.97 -10.00 -8.57
N PRO A 47 -5.49 -10.91 -7.69
CA PRO A 47 -5.99 -11.01 -6.33
C PRO A 47 -5.66 -9.73 -5.54
N GLU A 48 -6.45 -9.46 -4.51
CA GLU A 48 -6.25 -8.30 -3.64
C GLU A 48 -4.84 -8.32 -3.01
N PRO A 49 -4.14 -7.16 -2.95
CA PRO A 49 -2.85 -7.07 -2.28
C PRO A 49 -3.00 -7.41 -0.79
N ILE A 50 -2.14 -8.29 -0.29
CA ILE A 50 -2.16 -8.71 1.12
C ILE A 50 -1.31 -7.76 1.94
N LYS A 51 -1.90 -7.16 2.98
CA LYS A 51 -1.15 -6.33 3.92
C LYS A 51 -0.15 -7.20 4.70
N PRO A 52 1.15 -6.86 4.71
CA PRO A 52 2.13 -7.61 5.48
C PRO A 52 1.79 -7.58 6.96
N VAL A 53 1.75 -8.75 7.59
CA VAL A 53 1.73 -8.83 9.05
C VAL A 53 3.15 -8.51 9.50
N VAL A 54 3.38 -7.29 9.96
CA VAL A 54 4.62 -6.94 10.64
C VAL A 54 4.63 -7.65 11.99
N THR A 55 5.11 -8.90 12.02
CA THR A 55 5.57 -9.49 13.27
C THR A 55 6.81 -8.71 13.70
N PRO A 56 6.82 -8.06 14.87
CA PRO A 56 8.05 -7.50 15.39
C PRO A 56 9.02 -8.67 15.56
N VAL A 57 10.07 -8.70 14.75
CA VAL A 57 11.24 -9.52 15.05
C VAL A 57 11.79 -8.90 16.33
N GLY A 58 11.65 -9.66 17.43
CA GLY A 58 12.06 -9.25 18.78
C GLY A 58 13.53 -8.90 18.89
#